data_AF-A0A8I0VKI6-F1
#
_entry.id   AF-A0A8I0VKI6-F1
#
_cell.length_a   1.000
_cell.length_b   1.000
_cell.length_c   1.000
_cell.angle_alpha   90.00
_cell.angle_beta   90.00
_cell.angle_gamma   90.00
#
_symmetry.space_group_name_H-M   'P 1'
#
loop_
_entity.id
_entity.type
_entity.pdbx_description
1 polymer ?
#
loop_
_entity_poly.entity_id
_entity_poly.type
_entity_poly.pdbx_seq_one_letter_code
_entity_poly.pdbx_strand_id
1 'polypeptide(L)'
;MNELPEYTGGLPNISGSGPWLDEYLSGRQDHPAFLGDSDIQFASIQSAFAIGLHMHQPLIPAGGSSLATAEIISNLQHMMNHPGQGDNHNASVFLDCYRRIGRMLKQLIQEGRSPRVMLDYSGTLFHGLRKMGADDAMADLIEITVHPDYKRSVEWLGVPWGHPVAPSTPVQDYRLHVQAWRHHFAAIFGREALNRVRGFSPSEMALPNHPDVAWNFVKTLKDSGYRWVLVQEHTVEQPDNGHHSHQPHIPHRLVCTHSDGRSESIIAIIKTQGSDTKLVGQMQPYYGAKSLNLWPLAGKKIPPLVTQIADGENGGVMMNEFPPKFMDVMRECSGSRHPAMNVSEYLEHLFASGVQETDLPVVQPVFQRRIWERMQPGDGPEALARVTASLKKEDARFHMDGGSWTHHISWVNGYENVLGPMEEASALFHRKVPDPSVVADEYRYKNALFHLLASQTSCYRYWGEGEWTNFGREICRRTKAILEYDF
;
A
#
# COMPACT_ATOMS: atom_id res chain seq x y z
N MET A 1 14.77 -25.83 2.64
CA MET A 1 13.58 -24.96 2.66
C MET A 1 12.82 -25.24 1.40
N ASN A 2 11.55 -25.65 1.46
CA ASN A 2 10.74 -25.73 0.24
C ASN A 2 10.39 -24.30 -0.16
N GLU A 3 11.10 -23.78 -1.13
CA GLU A 3 10.85 -22.44 -1.70
C GLU A 3 9.58 -22.50 -2.56
N LEU A 4 8.69 -21.53 -2.36
CA LEU A 4 7.54 -21.35 -3.24
C LEU A 4 8.05 -20.95 -4.63
N PRO A 5 7.59 -21.58 -5.73
CA PRO A 5 7.99 -21.15 -7.06
C PRO A 5 7.49 -19.73 -7.31
N GLU A 6 8.34 -18.86 -7.89
CA GLU A 6 7.95 -17.49 -8.25
C GLU A 6 6.84 -17.49 -9.32
N TYR A 7 6.87 -18.47 -10.23
CA TYR A 7 5.90 -18.65 -11.31
C TYR A 7 5.36 -20.08 -11.34
N THR A 8 4.06 -20.22 -11.61
CA THR A 8 3.40 -21.51 -11.84
C THR A 8 2.58 -21.46 -13.12
N GLY A 9 2.88 -22.32 -14.09
CA GLY A 9 2.19 -22.32 -15.38
C GLY A 9 2.37 -21.04 -16.19
N GLY A 10 3.51 -20.33 -16.05
CA GLY A 10 3.78 -19.06 -16.74
C GLY A 10 3.09 -17.83 -16.13
N LEU A 11 2.38 -18.00 -15.01
CA LEU A 11 1.73 -16.91 -14.26
C LEU A 11 2.45 -16.68 -12.92
N PRO A 12 2.45 -15.45 -12.39
CA PRO A 12 3.04 -15.17 -11.08
C PRO A 12 2.33 -15.97 -10.00
N ASN A 13 3.07 -16.43 -8.99
CA ASN A 13 2.50 -17.20 -7.89
C ASN A 13 1.73 -16.30 -6.91
N ILE A 14 0.45 -16.09 -7.21
CA ILE A 14 -0.46 -15.19 -6.49
C ILE A 14 -1.52 -15.91 -5.64
N SER A 15 -1.48 -17.24 -5.56
CA SER A 15 -2.45 -18.05 -4.80
C SER A 15 -1.96 -19.49 -4.57
N GLY A 16 -2.67 -20.24 -3.72
CA GLY A 16 -2.40 -21.65 -3.45
C GLY A 16 -1.50 -21.92 -2.24
N SER A 17 -0.89 -20.88 -1.66
CA SER A 17 0.03 -21.02 -0.52
C SER A 17 -0.51 -20.46 0.80
N GLY A 18 -1.81 -20.13 0.86
CA GLY A 18 -2.44 -19.46 1.99
C GLY A 18 -2.21 -20.15 3.33
N PRO A 19 -2.63 -21.42 3.51
CA PRO A 19 -2.43 -22.15 4.78
C PRO A 19 -0.96 -22.21 5.22
N TRP A 20 -0.05 -22.41 4.27
CA TRP A 20 1.39 -22.46 4.54
C TRP A 20 1.96 -21.10 4.99
N LEU A 21 1.51 -20.01 4.37
CA LEU A 21 1.89 -18.65 4.77
C LEU A 21 1.29 -18.29 6.13
N ASP A 22 0.01 -18.59 6.34
CA ASP A 22 -0.70 -18.24 7.56
C ASP A 22 -0.19 -19.04 8.77
N GLU A 23 0.15 -20.31 8.60
CA GLU A 23 0.82 -21.12 9.64
C GLU A 23 2.15 -20.49 10.05
N TYR A 24 3.01 -20.14 9.07
CA TYR A 24 4.31 -19.54 9.36
C TYR A 24 4.20 -18.15 10.00
N LEU A 25 3.19 -17.39 9.62
CA LEU A 25 2.94 -16.05 10.15
C LEU A 25 2.11 -16.09 11.44
N SER A 26 1.67 -17.26 11.91
CA SER A 26 1.00 -17.39 13.21
C SER A 26 1.97 -17.03 14.35
N GLY A 27 1.48 -16.35 15.39
CA GLY A 27 2.31 -15.97 16.55
C GLY A 27 3.35 -14.84 16.31
N ARG A 28 3.54 -14.39 15.06
CA ARG A 28 4.49 -13.30 14.76
C ARG A 28 4.16 -11.96 15.42
N GLN A 29 2.98 -11.83 16.02
CA GLN A 29 2.53 -10.60 16.68
C GLN A 29 3.29 -10.31 17.98
N ASP A 30 3.82 -11.36 18.63
CA ASP A 30 4.51 -11.27 19.93
C ASP A 30 6.03 -11.11 19.78
N HIS A 31 6.53 -11.13 18.54
CA HIS A 31 7.96 -11.09 18.23
C HIS A 31 8.32 -9.84 17.42
N PRO A 32 9.13 -8.92 17.99
CA PRO A 32 9.67 -7.78 17.26
C PRO A 32 10.45 -8.21 16.02
N ALA A 33 10.22 -7.53 14.90
CA ALA A 33 10.90 -7.79 13.63
C ALA A 33 12.25 -7.06 13.50
N PHE A 34 12.39 -5.89 14.15
CA PHE A 34 13.55 -5.01 13.97
C PHE A 34 14.26 -4.65 15.28
N LEU A 35 13.57 -4.73 16.43
CA LEU A 35 14.09 -4.27 17.72
C LEU A 35 15.43 -4.90 18.10
N GLY A 36 15.61 -6.20 17.85
CA GLY A 36 16.87 -6.91 18.15
C GLY A 36 18.05 -6.50 17.28
N ASP A 37 17.78 -6.00 16.08
CA ASP A 37 18.79 -5.58 15.08
C ASP A 37 18.93 -4.03 15.01
N SER A 38 18.12 -3.29 15.79
CA SER A 38 18.08 -1.82 15.82
C SER A 38 19.31 -1.26 16.53
N ASP A 39 19.93 -0.24 15.93
CA ASP A 39 21.03 0.51 16.54
C ASP A 39 20.57 1.86 17.15
N ILE A 40 19.27 2.11 17.23
CA ILE A 40 18.71 3.32 17.80
C ILE A 40 18.58 3.21 19.32
N GLN A 41 19.23 4.13 20.02
CA GLN A 41 18.98 4.36 21.44
C GLN A 41 17.75 5.26 21.63
N PHE A 42 16.55 4.66 21.62
CA PHE A 42 15.28 5.40 21.59
C PHE A 42 15.11 6.44 22.71
N ALA A 43 15.69 6.20 23.89
CA ALA A 43 15.64 7.14 25.01
C ALA A 43 16.51 8.40 24.83
N SER A 44 17.45 8.42 23.88
CA SER A 44 18.39 9.54 23.65
C SER A 44 18.04 10.42 22.46
N ILE A 45 17.06 10.02 21.64
CA ILE A 45 16.60 10.80 20.47
C ILE A 45 15.51 11.81 20.88
N GLN A 46 15.36 12.87 20.10
CA GLN A 46 14.35 13.92 20.32
C GLN A 46 13.13 13.78 19.42
N SER A 47 13.33 13.24 18.23
CA SER A 47 12.33 12.97 17.20
C SER A 47 12.94 11.98 16.20
N ALA A 48 12.13 11.44 15.31
CA ALA A 48 12.59 10.61 14.20
C ALA A 48 11.80 10.96 12.94
N PHE A 49 12.28 10.45 11.80
CA PHE A 49 11.54 10.55 10.55
C PHE A 49 11.53 9.22 9.80
N ALA A 50 10.49 9.00 9.01
CA ALA A 50 10.33 7.85 8.14
C ALA A 50 10.01 8.33 6.73
N ILE A 51 10.61 7.69 5.73
CA ILE A 51 10.25 7.88 4.33
C ILE A 51 9.76 6.57 3.71
N GLY A 52 8.74 6.65 2.88
CA GLY A 52 8.29 5.59 2.00
C GLY A 52 8.49 5.95 0.53
N LEU A 53 8.89 4.98 -0.26
CA LEU A 53 8.87 5.09 -1.72
C LEU A 53 7.78 4.16 -2.26
N HIS A 54 6.76 4.77 -2.87
CA HIS A 54 5.69 4.06 -3.58
C HIS A 54 6.12 3.84 -5.03
N MET A 55 6.13 2.59 -5.49
CA MET A 55 6.63 2.20 -6.81
C MET A 55 5.58 1.36 -7.55
N HIS A 56 5.13 1.85 -8.69
CA HIS A 56 4.05 1.20 -9.42
C HIS A 56 4.13 1.36 -10.93
N GLN A 57 3.91 0.24 -11.64
CA GLN A 57 3.60 0.25 -13.06
C GLN A 57 2.38 -0.67 -13.30
N PRO A 58 1.39 -0.21 -14.08
CA PRO A 58 0.25 -1.04 -14.43
C PRO A 58 0.64 -2.08 -15.49
N LEU A 59 -0.15 -3.14 -15.56
CA LEU A 59 -0.13 -4.06 -16.69
C LEU A 59 -1.09 -3.55 -17.78
N ILE A 60 -0.71 -3.70 -19.05
CA ILE A 60 -1.54 -3.29 -20.19
C ILE A 60 -1.50 -4.37 -21.29
N PRO A 61 -2.61 -4.62 -22.01
CA PRO A 61 -2.67 -5.56 -23.13
C PRO A 61 -2.06 -4.94 -24.40
N ALA A 62 -0.76 -4.63 -24.36
CA ALA A 62 -0.05 -3.90 -25.42
C ALA A 62 1.17 -4.66 -25.99
N GLY A 63 1.33 -5.94 -25.66
CA GLY A 63 2.37 -6.82 -26.21
C GLY A 63 2.01 -7.40 -27.58
N GLY A 64 1.48 -6.59 -28.51
CA GLY A 64 1.04 -7.03 -29.82
C GLY A 64 0.23 -5.96 -30.58
N SER A 65 -0.19 -6.27 -31.81
CA SER A 65 -0.85 -5.31 -32.69
C SER A 65 -2.37 -5.21 -32.53
N SER A 66 -3.02 -6.19 -31.89
CA SER A 66 -4.47 -6.22 -31.68
C SER A 66 -4.81 -6.27 -30.20
N LEU A 67 -5.59 -5.31 -29.72
CA LEU A 67 -6.01 -5.20 -28.33
C LEU A 67 -6.66 -6.50 -27.81
N ALA A 68 -7.40 -7.23 -28.64
CA ALA A 68 -8.13 -8.44 -28.22
C ALA A 68 -7.20 -9.63 -27.90
N THR A 69 -6.02 -9.69 -28.52
CA THR A 69 -5.10 -10.83 -28.43
C THR A 69 -3.71 -10.45 -27.94
N ALA A 70 -3.41 -9.16 -27.80
CA ALA A 70 -2.13 -8.66 -27.35
C ALA A 70 -1.80 -9.21 -25.97
N GLU A 71 -0.54 -9.57 -25.78
CA GLU A 71 -0.03 -10.02 -24.50
C GLU A 71 -0.15 -8.91 -23.45
N ILE A 72 -0.51 -9.28 -22.22
CA ILE A 72 -0.50 -8.36 -21.09
C ILE A 72 0.96 -8.17 -20.66
N ILE A 73 1.50 -6.96 -20.83
CA ILE A 73 2.87 -6.57 -20.51
C ILE A 73 2.89 -5.42 -19.50
N SER A 74 4.06 -5.14 -18.91
CA SER A 74 4.24 -3.92 -18.11
C SER A 74 4.12 -2.67 -18.99
N ASN A 75 3.47 -1.62 -18.49
CA ASN A 75 3.52 -0.32 -19.14
C ASN A 75 4.96 0.16 -19.32
N LEU A 76 5.86 -0.09 -18.36
CA LEU A 76 7.28 0.23 -18.50
C LEU A 76 7.93 -0.45 -19.71
N GLN A 77 7.58 -1.72 -19.96
CA GLN A 77 8.06 -2.44 -21.14
C GLN A 77 7.52 -1.82 -22.43
N HIS A 78 6.24 -1.44 -22.45
CA HIS A 78 5.66 -0.72 -23.58
C HIS A 78 6.38 0.61 -23.85
N MET A 79 6.68 1.38 -22.80
CA MET A 79 7.42 2.63 -22.92
C MET A 79 8.82 2.40 -23.50
N MET A 80 9.55 1.37 -23.03
CA MET A 80 10.87 1.02 -23.57
C MET A 80 10.83 0.60 -25.04
N ASN A 81 9.76 -0.09 -25.45
CA ASN A 81 9.57 -0.50 -26.84
C ASN A 81 9.20 0.68 -27.75
N HIS A 82 8.70 1.79 -27.19
CA HIS A 82 8.19 2.94 -27.95
C HIS A 82 8.71 4.28 -27.38
N PRO A 83 10.03 4.50 -27.29
CA PRO A 83 10.60 5.65 -26.57
C PRO A 83 10.26 7.02 -27.18
N GLY A 84 9.84 7.06 -28.45
CA GLY A 84 9.45 8.30 -29.15
C GLY A 84 8.00 8.74 -28.93
N GLN A 85 7.20 8.00 -28.15
CA GLN A 85 5.79 8.34 -27.91
C GLN A 85 5.62 9.01 -26.55
N GLY A 86 5.09 10.25 -26.52
CA GLY A 86 4.82 10.97 -25.28
C GLY A 86 6.02 10.98 -24.31
N ASP A 87 5.76 10.63 -23.06
CA ASP A 87 6.76 10.60 -21.99
C ASP A 87 7.55 9.29 -21.90
N ASN A 88 7.45 8.41 -22.91
CA ASN A 88 8.13 7.11 -22.92
C ASN A 88 9.66 7.21 -22.88
N HIS A 89 10.21 8.37 -23.27
CA HIS A 89 11.63 8.67 -23.14
C HIS A 89 12.16 8.57 -21.68
N ASN A 90 11.29 8.63 -20.68
CA ASN A 90 11.64 8.49 -19.26
C ASN A 90 11.76 7.03 -18.79
N ALA A 91 11.46 6.03 -19.62
CA ALA A 91 11.38 4.62 -19.19
C ALA A 91 12.67 4.10 -18.51
N SER A 92 13.85 4.48 -19.02
CA SER A 92 15.12 4.08 -18.41
C SER A 92 15.34 4.74 -17.04
N VAL A 93 14.87 5.98 -16.86
CA VAL A 93 14.91 6.70 -15.58
C VAL A 93 13.96 6.05 -14.58
N PHE A 94 12.75 5.66 -15.01
CA PHE A 94 11.80 4.93 -14.16
C PHE A 94 12.39 3.59 -13.70
N LEU A 95 12.99 2.82 -14.62
CA LEU A 95 13.68 1.59 -14.24
C LEU A 95 14.79 1.83 -13.21
N ASP A 96 15.58 2.90 -13.37
CA ASP A 96 16.59 3.25 -12.37
C ASP A 96 15.97 3.66 -11.03
N CYS A 97 14.83 4.34 -11.02
CA CYS A 97 14.11 4.68 -9.79
C CYS A 97 13.76 3.43 -8.96
N TYR A 98 13.33 2.35 -9.62
CA TYR A 98 13.00 1.07 -8.99
C TYR A 98 14.22 0.28 -8.48
N ARG A 99 15.43 0.62 -8.94
CA ARG A 99 16.66 -0.13 -8.62
C ARG A 99 17.58 0.62 -7.68
N ARG A 100 17.71 1.94 -7.84
CA ARG A 100 18.78 2.76 -7.25
C ARG A 100 18.85 2.74 -5.73
N ILE A 101 17.71 2.51 -5.05
CA ILE A 101 17.69 2.44 -3.59
C ILE A 101 18.60 1.33 -3.07
N GLY A 102 18.66 0.19 -3.77
CA GLY A 102 19.54 -0.91 -3.39
C GLY A 102 21.02 -0.51 -3.39
N ARG A 103 21.46 0.20 -4.44
CA ARG A 103 22.83 0.69 -4.54
C ARG A 103 23.15 1.75 -3.49
N MET A 104 22.23 2.70 -3.26
CA MET A 104 22.40 3.77 -2.28
C MET A 104 22.51 3.23 -0.84
N LEU A 105 21.65 2.28 -0.45
CA LEU A 105 21.71 1.66 0.88
C LEU A 105 23.03 0.93 1.10
N LYS A 106 23.45 0.10 0.14
CA LYS A 106 24.73 -0.62 0.21
C LYS A 106 25.90 0.32 0.43
N GLN A 107 25.96 1.42 -0.33
CA GLN A 107 27.01 2.43 -0.17
C GLN A 107 26.99 3.06 1.23
N LEU A 108 25.82 3.53 1.71
CA LEU A 108 25.71 4.17 3.02
C LEU A 108 26.11 3.23 4.16
N ILE A 109 25.74 1.95 4.06
CA ILE A 109 26.10 0.94 5.07
C ILE A 109 27.62 0.68 5.07
N GLN A 110 28.25 0.60 3.89
CA GLN A 110 29.71 0.51 3.78
C GLN A 110 30.43 1.74 4.36
N GLU A 111 29.80 2.92 4.30
CA GLU A 111 30.28 4.15 4.94
C GLU A 111 30.05 4.18 6.47
N GLY A 112 29.53 3.11 7.07
CA GLY A 112 29.22 3.02 8.50
C GLY A 112 27.99 3.84 8.91
N ARG A 113 27.11 4.17 7.96
CA ARG A 113 25.84 4.87 8.22
C ARG A 113 24.72 3.88 8.48
N SER A 114 23.62 4.38 9.04
CA SER A 114 22.45 3.59 9.41
C SER A 114 21.21 4.10 8.66
N PRO A 115 21.11 3.84 7.33
CA PRO A 115 20.02 4.33 6.52
C PRO A 115 18.73 3.55 6.74
N ARG A 116 17.58 4.21 6.60
CA ARG A 116 16.24 3.60 6.63
C ARG A 116 15.39 4.06 5.46
N VAL A 117 14.60 3.13 4.92
CA VAL A 117 13.60 3.41 3.90
C VAL A 117 12.48 2.37 3.99
N MET A 118 11.24 2.82 3.83
CA MET A 118 10.10 1.95 3.59
C MET A 118 9.87 1.78 2.09
N LEU A 119 9.58 0.56 1.64
CA LEU A 119 9.34 0.25 0.22
C LEU A 119 7.94 -0.31 0.02
N ASP A 120 7.20 0.34 -0.88
CA ASP A 120 5.88 -0.07 -1.36
C ASP A 120 6.04 -0.37 -2.86
N TYR A 121 5.98 -1.65 -3.23
CA TYR A 121 6.04 -2.10 -4.62
C TYR A 121 4.82 -2.93 -4.93
N SER A 122 4.03 -2.47 -5.90
CA SER A 122 2.88 -3.23 -6.40
C SER A 122 3.28 -4.60 -6.97
N GLY A 123 2.36 -5.56 -6.89
CA GLY A 123 2.57 -6.90 -7.45
C GLY A 123 2.71 -6.90 -8.98
N THR A 124 2.03 -5.98 -9.66
CA THR A 124 2.16 -5.77 -11.11
C THR A 124 3.53 -5.25 -11.49
N LEU A 125 4.16 -4.40 -10.66
CA LEU A 125 5.53 -3.96 -10.90
C LEU A 125 6.51 -5.13 -10.78
N PHE A 126 6.41 -5.96 -9.73
CA PHE A 126 7.24 -7.16 -9.60
C PHE A 126 7.11 -8.08 -10.82
N HIS A 127 5.86 -8.38 -11.23
CA HIS A 127 5.62 -9.19 -12.41
C HIS A 127 6.20 -8.53 -13.68
N GLY A 128 6.00 -7.22 -13.83
CA GLY A 128 6.46 -6.43 -14.96
C GLY A 128 7.98 -6.43 -15.11
N LEU A 129 8.71 -6.20 -14.01
CA LEU A 129 10.18 -6.21 -13.99
C LEU A 129 10.74 -7.56 -14.42
N ARG A 130 10.17 -8.66 -13.91
CA ARG A 130 10.54 -10.01 -14.33
C ARG A 130 10.24 -10.28 -15.79
N LYS A 131 9.03 -9.96 -16.23
CA LYS A 131 8.57 -10.21 -17.59
C LYS A 131 9.39 -9.47 -18.64
N MET A 132 9.85 -8.25 -18.32
CA MET A 132 10.69 -7.47 -19.22
C MET A 132 12.20 -7.79 -19.12
N GLY A 133 12.60 -8.76 -18.27
CA GLY A 133 14.00 -9.16 -18.11
C GLY A 133 14.84 -8.17 -17.29
N ALA A 134 14.24 -7.39 -16.39
CA ALA A 134 14.97 -6.48 -15.50
C ALA A 134 15.60 -7.21 -14.29
N ASP A 135 16.36 -8.28 -14.57
CA ASP A 135 16.89 -9.19 -13.55
C ASP A 135 17.85 -8.51 -12.58
N ASP A 136 18.64 -7.55 -13.06
CA ASP A 136 19.50 -6.73 -12.23
C ASP A 136 18.75 -5.94 -11.14
N ALA A 137 17.58 -5.39 -11.49
CA ALA A 137 16.77 -4.64 -10.54
C ALA A 137 16.22 -5.58 -9.47
N MET A 138 15.74 -6.76 -9.89
CA MET A 138 15.27 -7.78 -8.97
C MET A 138 16.39 -8.32 -8.08
N ALA A 139 17.60 -8.51 -8.61
CA ALA A 139 18.76 -8.96 -7.84
C ALA A 139 19.13 -7.95 -6.73
N ASP A 140 19.20 -6.66 -7.06
CA ASP A 140 19.47 -5.61 -6.07
C ASP A 140 18.38 -5.55 -4.99
N LEU A 141 17.09 -5.71 -5.36
CA LEU A 141 15.98 -5.74 -4.41
C LEU A 141 16.02 -6.97 -3.51
N ILE A 142 16.32 -8.15 -4.06
CA ILE A 142 16.47 -9.38 -3.27
C ILE A 142 17.60 -9.21 -2.27
N GLU A 143 18.76 -8.73 -2.70
CA GLU A 143 19.94 -8.56 -1.86
C GLU A 143 19.65 -7.67 -0.63
N ILE A 144 19.08 -6.47 -0.82
CA ILE A 144 18.78 -5.58 0.32
C ILE A 144 17.67 -6.10 1.23
N THR A 145 16.85 -7.04 0.73
CA THR A 145 15.71 -7.59 1.48
C THR A 145 16.12 -8.77 2.34
N VAL A 146 16.98 -9.66 1.81
CA VAL A 146 17.29 -10.94 2.45
C VAL A 146 18.64 -10.93 3.18
N HIS A 147 19.60 -10.13 2.72
CA HIS A 147 20.94 -10.15 3.30
C HIS A 147 20.94 -9.56 4.72
N PRO A 148 21.53 -10.24 5.73
CA PRO A 148 21.51 -9.81 7.13
C PRO A 148 22.02 -8.39 7.37
N ASP A 149 23.03 -7.96 6.61
CA ASP A 149 23.63 -6.62 6.74
C ASP A 149 22.69 -5.49 6.30
N TYR A 150 21.72 -5.79 5.44
CA TYR A 150 20.86 -4.79 4.79
C TYR A 150 19.42 -4.83 5.27
N LYS A 151 18.92 -5.99 5.70
CA LYS A 151 17.49 -6.22 6.03
C LYS A 151 16.92 -5.24 7.07
N ARG A 152 17.75 -4.68 7.96
CA ARG A 152 17.32 -3.70 8.98
C ARG A 152 17.04 -2.30 8.40
N SER A 153 17.66 -1.98 7.26
CA SER A 153 17.51 -0.68 6.59
C SER A 153 16.26 -0.59 5.73
N VAL A 154 15.60 -1.71 5.45
CA VAL A 154 14.44 -1.79 4.56
C VAL A 154 13.24 -2.33 5.32
N GLU A 155 12.16 -1.56 5.35
CA GLU A 155 10.85 -2.04 5.74
C GLU A 155 9.95 -2.13 4.51
N TRP A 156 9.60 -3.35 4.11
CA TRP A 156 8.60 -3.54 3.07
C TRP A 156 7.20 -3.32 3.65
N LEU A 157 6.39 -2.55 2.92
CA LEU A 157 4.97 -2.35 3.22
C LEU A 157 4.15 -3.33 2.37
N GLY A 158 3.15 -3.94 2.99
CA GLY A 158 2.12 -4.65 2.25
C GLY A 158 1.31 -3.69 1.41
N VAL A 159 1.00 -4.10 0.19
CA VAL A 159 0.15 -3.34 -0.74
C VAL A 159 -0.76 -4.30 -1.51
N PRO A 160 -1.85 -3.81 -2.12
CA PRO A 160 -2.67 -4.68 -2.95
C PRO A 160 -1.97 -4.99 -4.29
N TRP A 161 -2.05 -6.24 -4.75
CA TRP A 161 -1.24 -6.74 -5.88
C TRP A 161 -1.38 -5.93 -7.18
N GLY A 162 -2.61 -5.53 -7.54
CA GLY A 162 -2.94 -4.89 -8.82
C GLY A 162 -3.03 -3.37 -8.74
N HIS A 163 -2.66 -2.77 -7.61
CA HIS A 163 -2.90 -1.35 -7.32
C HIS A 163 -4.38 -0.87 -7.40
N PRO A 164 -5.36 -1.62 -6.83
CA PRO A 164 -6.75 -1.18 -6.72
C PRO A 164 -6.96 -0.11 -5.63
N VAL A 165 -7.91 0.80 -5.85
CA VAL A 165 -8.34 1.79 -4.86
C VAL A 165 -9.42 1.17 -3.95
N ALA A 166 -9.13 1.04 -2.66
CA ALA A 166 -9.99 0.33 -1.71
C ALA A 166 -11.45 0.82 -1.66
N PRO A 167 -11.74 2.14 -1.67
CA PRO A 167 -13.11 2.64 -1.69
C PRO A 167 -13.97 2.20 -2.89
N SER A 168 -13.37 1.95 -4.05
CA SER A 168 -14.10 1.64 -5.30
C SER A 168 -13.87 0.21 -5.82
N THR A 169 -13.27 -0.65 -4.99
CA THR A 169 -13.03 -2.05 -5.30
C THR A 169 -13.96 -2.92 -4.46
N PRO A 170 -14.63 -3.94 -5.03
CA PRO A 170 -15.45 -4.85 -4.25
C PRO A 170 -14.65 -5.45 -3.08
N VAL A 171 -15.23 -5.47 -1.88
CA VAL A 171 -14.51 -5.83 -0.64
C VAL A 171 -13.89 -7.23 -0.69
N GLN A 172 -14.56 -8.17 -1.37
CA GLN A 172 -14.06 -9.52 -1.58
C GLN A 172 -12.84 -9.57 -2.51
N ASP A 173 -12.78 -8.71 -3.52
CA ASP A 173 -11.64 -8.64 -4.45
C ASP A 173 -10.45 -7.92 -3.83
N TYR A 174 -10.71 -6.88 -3.03
CA TYR A 174 -9.65 -6.20 -2.29
C TYR A 174 -8.90 -7.19 -1.37
N ARG A 175 -9.64 -8.10 -0.72
CA ARG A 175 -9.03 -9.20 0.03
C ARG A 175 -8.17 -10.09 -0.84
N LEU A 176 -8.63 -10.48 -2.04
CA LEU A 176 -7.84 -11.27 -2.98
C LEU A 176 -6.54 -10.54 -3.39
N HIS A 177 -6.59 -9.23 -3.63
CA HIS A 177 -5.40 -8.43 -3.93
C HIS A 177 -4.36 -8.44 -2.81
N VAL A 178 -4.81 -8.29 -1.55
CA VAL A 178 -3.94 -8.30 -0.38
C VAL A 178 -3.28 -9.68 -0.24
N GLN A 179 -4.05 -10.75 -0.41
CA GLN A 179 -3.51 -12.12 -0.35
C GLN A 179 -2.56 -12.41 -1.50
N ALA A 180 -2.90 -12.03 -2.73
CA ALA A 180 -2.07 -12.22 -3.91
C ALA A 180 -0.69 -11.57 -3.77
N TRP A 181 -0.64 -10.38 -3.17
CA TRP A 181 0.64 -9.72 -2.92
C TRP A 181 1.50 -10.50 -1.91
N ARG A 182 0.92 -11.01 -0.81
CA ARG A 182 1.65 -11.84 0.17
C ARG A 182 2.26 -13.08 -0.47
N HIS A 183 1.51 -13.76 -1.33
CA HIS A 183 1.98 -14.94 -2.06
C HIS A 183 3.15 -14.59 -2.98
N HIS A 184 2.97 -13.57 -3.81
CA HIS A 184 3.97 -13.17 -4.78
C HIS A 184 5.24 -12.67 -4.09
N PHE A 185 5.10 -11.86 -3.03
CA PHE A 185 6.21 -11.36 -2.22
C PHE A 185 6.99 -12.51 -1.55
N ALA A 186 6.30 -13.47 -0.94
CA ALA A 186 6.96 -14.63 -0.33
C ALA A 186 7.66 -15.52 -1.35
N ALA A 187 7.13 -15.63 -2.57
CA ALA A 187 7.75 -16.40 -3.64
C ALA A 187 9.03 -15.73 -4.19
N ILE A 188 9.11 -14.39 -4.13
CA ILE A 188 10.31 -13.63 -4.57
C ILE A 188 11.36 -13.52 -3.45
N PHE A 189 10.94 -13.12 -2.24
CA PHE A 189 11.85 -12.73 -1.16
C PHE A 189 11.91 -13.72 0.01
N GLY A 190 11.08 -14.76 -0.01
CA GLY A 190 10.98 -15.75 1.05
C GLY A 190 10.07 -15.33 2.21
N ARG A 191 9.61 -16.34 2.95
CA ARG A 191 8.71 -16.17 4.11
C ARG A 191 9.31 -15.36 5.26
N GLU A 192 10.63 -15.41 5.46
CA GLU A 192 11.32 -14.63 6.48
C GLU A 192 11.22 -13.13 6.20
N ALA A 193 11.35 -12.73 4.93
CA ALA A 193 11.12 -11.35 4.51
C ALA A 193 9.66 -10.96 4.72
N LEU A 194 8.71 -11.81 4.32
CA LEU A 194 7.29 -11.55 4.53
C LEU A 194 6.95 -11.40 6.03
N ASN A 195 7.63 -12.13 6.91
CA ASN A 195 7.43 -12.02 8.35
C ASN A 195 7.73 -10.62 8.89
N ARG A 196 8.68 -9.89 8.27
CA ARG A 196 9.02 -8.50 8.61
C ARG A 196 8.03 -7.46 8.05
N VAL A 197 7.16 -7.83 7.12
CA VAL A 197 6.13 -6.94 6.58
C VAL A 197 5.01 -6.80 7.60
N ARG A 198 5.00 -5.67 8.33
CA ARG A 198 3.98 -5.36 9.35
C ARG A 198 3.07 -4.20 8.96
N GLY A 199 3.59 -3.26 8.17
CA GLY A 199 2.84 -2.11 7.68
C GLY A 199 2.06 -2.39 6.41
N PHE A 200 1.05 -1.56 6.16
CA PHE A 200 0.29 -1.57 4.92
C PHE A 200 0.16 -0.16 4.34
N SER A 201 0.37 -0.05 3.03
CA SER A 201 0.19 1.18 2.25
C SER A 201 -0.96 0.97 1.26
N PRO A 202 -2.13 1.62 1.46
CA PRO A 202 -3.21 1.52 0.50
C PRO A 202 -2.85 2.28 -0.78
N SER A 203 -3.19 1.72 -1.95
CA SER A 203 -3.04 2.42 -3.24
C SER A 203 -3.69 3.79 -3.20
N GLU A 204 -2.99 4.77 -3.78
CA GLU A 204 -3.39 6.19 -3.79
C GLU A 204 -3.57 6.78 -2.38
N MET A 205 -3.02 6.11 -1.37
CA MET A 205 -3.26 6.39 0.05
C MET A 205 -4.76 6.49 0.37
N ALA A 206 -5.56 5.69 -0.32
CA ALA A 206 -7.02 5.79 -0.31
C ALA A 206 -7.64 5.04 0.87
N LEU A 207 -8.16 5.78 1.85
CA LEU A 207 -8.88 5.22 2.98
C LEU A 207 -10.40 5.22 2.69
N PRO A 208 -11.09 4.06 2.74
CA PRO A 208 -12.54 4.03 2.66
C PRO A 208 -13.18 4.77 3.84
N ASN A 209 -14.15 5.64 3.54
CA ASN A 209 -14.90 6.35 4.57
C ASN A 209 -16.33 5.82 4.76
N HIS A 210 -16.87 5.04 3.80
CA HIS A 210 -18.09 4.25 4.02
C HIS A 210 -17.89 3.26 5.18
N PRO A 211 -18.72 3.30 6.26
CA PRO A 211 -18.53 2.49 7.47
C PRO A 211 -18.26 1.00 7.20
N ASP A 212 -19.10 0.35 6.40
CA ASP A 212 -19.00 -1.09 6.15
C ASP A 212 -17.77 -1.46 5.32
N VAL A 213 -17.37 -0.59 4.38
CA VAL A 213 -16.18 -0.81 3.54
C VAL A 213 -14.91 -0.57 4.36
N ALA A 214 -14.88 0.47 5.19
CA ALA A 214 -13.77 0.79 6.09
C ALA A 214 -13.54 -0.33 7.11
N TRP A 215 -14.62 -0.90 7.66
CA TRP A 215 -14.54 -2.07 8.54
C TRP A 215 -13.97 -3.29 7.82
N ASN A 216 -14.47 -3.62 6.61
CA ASN A 216 -13.96 -4.74 5.83
C ASN A 216 -12.50 -4.56 5.39
N PHE A 217 -12.09 -3.32 5.10
CA PHE A 217 -10.71 -2.95 4.81
C PHE A 217 -9.81 -3.25 6.01
N VAL A 218 -10.11 -2.69 7.18
CA VAL A 218 -9.32 -2.93 8.41
C VAL A 218 -9.32 -4.41 8.78
N LYS A 219 -10.47 -5.08 8.69
CA LYS A 219 -10.56 -6.52 8.94
C LYS A 219 -9.67 -7.32 8.00
N THR A 220 -9.68 -7.02 6.71
CA THR A 220 -8.82 -7.68 5.72
C THR A 220 -7.35 -7.52 6.07
N LEU A 221 -6.92 -6.33 6.51
CA LEU A 221 -5.54 -6.10 6.90
C LEU A 221 -5.15 -6.91 8.16
N LYS A 222 -6.00 -6.91 9.18
CA LYS A 222 -5.76 -7.67 10.42
C LYS A 222 -5.75 -9.18 10.19
N ASP A 223 -6.74 -9.69 9.45
CA ASP A 223 -6.85 -11.10 9.08
C ASP A 223 -5.61 -11.52 8.24
N SER A 224 -4.98 -10.59 7.52
CA SER A 224 -3.73 -10.83 6.76
C SER A 224 -2.45 -10.60 7.60
N GLY A 225 -2.59 -10.29 8.88
CA GLY A 225 -1.51 -10.15 9.84
C GLY A 225 -0.77 -8.80 9.82
N TYR A 226 -1.29 -7.76 9.15
CA TYR A 226 -0.74 -6.42 9.23
C TYR A 226 -1.05 -5.79 10.60
N ARG A 227 -0.15 -4.93 11.10
CA ARG A 227 -0.21 -4.33 12.44
C ARG A 227 -0.54 -2.85 12.40
N TRP A 228 -0.16 -2.18 11.32
CA TRP A 228 -0.36 -0.76 11.17
C TRP A 228 -0.60 -0.40 9.71
N VAL A 229 -1.27 0.73 9.47
CA VAL A 229 -1.61 1.22 8.13
C VAL A 229 -1.22 2.70 7.99
N LEU A 230 -0.69 3.07 6.82
CA LEU A 230 -0.51 4.48 6.47
C LEU A 230 -1.87 5.09 6.11
N VAL A 231 -2.17 6.24 6.70
CA VAL A 231 -3.34 7.06 6.36
C VAL A 231 -2.90 8.49 6.12
N GLN A 232 -3.76 9.31 5.54
CA GLN A 232 -3.48 10.72 5.36
C GLN A 232 -4.21 11.55 6.38
N GLU A 233 -3.58 12.66 6.76
CA GLU A 233 -4.13 13.59 7.73
C GLU A 233 -5.57 14.00 7.43
N HIS A 234 -5.89 14.28 6.16
CA HIS A 234 -7.26 14.69 5.75
C HIS A 234 -8.26 13.55 5.60
N THR A 235 -7.80 12.29 5.61
CA THR A 235 -8.67 11.11 5.43
C THR A 235 -9.25 10.59 6.75
N VAL A 236 -8.74 11.10 7.87
CA VAL A 236 -9.16 10.74 9.21
C VAL A 236 -9.59 11.96 10.02
N GLU A 237 -10.46 11.72 10.99
CA GLU A 237 -10.96 12.71 11.94
C GLU A 237 -10.95 12.13 13.36
N GLN A 238 -10.92 13.01 14.36
CA GLN A 238 -11.12 12.62 15.75
C GLN A 238 -12.64 12.42 16.00
N PRO A 239 -13.07 11.32 16.64
CA PRO A 239 -14.49 11.02 16.81
C PRO A 239 -15.27 12.07 17.64
N ASP A 240 -14.61 12.74 18.58
CA ASP A 240 -15.20 13.69 19.51
C ASP A 240 -15.56 15.03 18.84
N ASN A 241 -14.68 15.51 17.97
CA ASN A 241 -14.75 16.87 17.42
C ASN A 241 -14.80 16.90 15.88
N GLY A 242 -14.55 15.79 15.18
CA GLY A 242 -14.59 15.72 13.72
C GLY A 242 -13.48 16.50 13.01
N HIS A 243 -12.47 16.97 13.75
CA HIS A 243 -11.29 17.65 13.19
C HIS A 243 -10.13 16.67 13.01
N HIS A 244 -9.14 17.06 12.21
CA HIS A 244 -7.88 16.33 12.11
C HIS A 244 -7.12 16.34 13.46
N SER A 245 -6.24 15.37 13.65
CA SER A 245 -5.41 15.28 14.86
C SER A 245 -4.45 16.47 14.96
N HIS A 246 -4.40 17.12 16.12
CA HIS A 246 -3.38 18.14 16.41
C HIS A 246 -2.00 17.54 16.73
N GLN A 247 -1.92 16.22 16.85
CA GLN A 247 -0.69 15.47 17.08
C GLN A 247 -0.52 14.40 15.99
N PRO A 248 -0.20 14.76 14.74
CA PRO A 248 -0.13 13.77 13.66
C PRO A 248 1.15 12.91 13.69
N HIS A 249 2.17 13.30 14.45
CA HIS A 249 3.46 12.61 14.53
C HIS A 249 3.56 11.56 15.66
N ILE A 250 2.42 11.07 16.14
CA ILE A 250 2.33 9.92 17.05
C ILE A 250 1.40 8.89 16.43
N PRO A 251 1.51 7.60 16.78
CA PRO A 251 0.57 6.61 16.28
C PRO A 251 -0.82 6.80 16.87
N HIS A 252 -1.84 6.53 16.06
CA HIS A 252 -3.25 6.55 16.44
C HIS A 252 -3.83 5.15 16.37
N ARG A 253 -5.00 4.95 16.96
CA ARG A 253 -5.84 3.78 16.72
C ARG A 253 -6.95 4.16 15.76
N LEU A 254 -6.88 3.69 14.52
CA LEU A 254 -7.95 3.83 13.55
C LEU A 254 -9.05 2.83 13.92
N VAL A 255 -10.21 3.34 14.32
CA VAL A 255 -11.39 2.54 14.67
C VAL A 255 -12.40 2.63 13.54
N CYS A 256 -12.79 1.48 13.00
CA CYS A 256 -13.81 1.35 11.97
C CYS A 256 -14.97 0.52 12.52
N THR A 257 -16.18 1.07 12.45
CA THR A 257 -17.39 0.41 12.94
C THR A 257 -18.33 0.13 11.77
N HIS A 258 -18.75 -1.12 11.63
CA HIS A 258 -19.74 -1.57 10.65
C HIS A 258 -21.14 -1.11 11.09
N SER A 259 -22.03 -0.90 10.14
CA SER A 259 -23.43 -0.54 10.35
C SER A 259 -24.22 -1.54 11.21
N ASP A 260 -23.71 -2.76 11.36
CA ASP A 260 -24.31 -3.82 12.19
C ASP A 260 -23.78 -3.84 13.64
N GLY A 261 -22.91 -2.89 13.99
CA GLY A 261 -22.39 -2.71 15.34
C GLY A 261 -21.04 -3.39 15.61
N ARG A 262 -20.51 -4.20 14.69
CA ARG A 262 -19.15 -4.76 14.84
C ARG A 262 -18.09 -3.68 14.63
N SER A 263 -17.01 -3.72 15.42
CA SER A 263 -15.89 -2.80 15.30
C SER A 263 -14.57 -3.54 15.17
N GLU A 264 -13.66 -2.94 14.41
CA GLU A 264 -12.26 -3.37 14.32
C GLU A 264 -11.36 -2.14 14.45
N SER A 265 -10.13 -2.37 14.91
CA SER A 265 -9.12 -1.33 14.98
C SER A 265 -7.74 -1.79 14.57
N ILE A 266 -6.97 -0.88 14.00
CA ILE A 266 -5.57 -1.05 13.61
C ILE A 266 -4.79 0.23 13.94
N ILE A 267 -3.49 0.11 14.20
CA ILE A 267 -2.64 1.29 14.40
C ILE A 267 -2.58 2.07 13.08
N ALA A 268 -2.82 3.38 13.14
CA ALA A 268 -2.68 4.28 12.01
C ALA A 268 -1.46 5.18 12.21
N ILE A 269 -0.69 5.33 11.14
CA ILE A 269 0.40 6.28 11.03
C ILE A 269 0.00 7.35 10.03
N ILE A 270 -0.10 8.59 10.51
CA ILE A 270 -0.57 9.70 9.70
C ILE A 270 0.60 10.24 8.87
N LYS A 271 0.51 10.07 7.54
CA LYS A 271 1.31 10.84 6.58
C LYS A 271 0.87 12.29 6.66
N THR A 272 1.78 13.16 7.13
CA THR A 272 1.49 14.59 7.29
C THR A 272 1.50 15.32 5.97
N GLN A 273 0.70 16.39 5.88
CA GLN A 273 0.51 17.12 4.64
C GLN A 273 1.78 17.76 4.09
N GLY A 274 1.85 17.77 2.77
CA GLY A 274 2.73 18.61 2.00
C GLY A 274 2.70 18.23 0.51
N SER A 275 3.38 18.97 -0.37
CA SER A 275 3.34 18.77 -1.83
C SER A 275 3.62 17.30 -2.21
N ASP A 276 2.62 16.63 -2.80
CA ASP A 276 2.49 15.17 -2.88
C ASP A 276 3.66 14.40 -3.51
N THR A 277 4.54 15.05 -4.26
CA THR A 277 5.71 14.41 -4.88
C THR A 277 7.05 15.05 -4.53
N LYS A 278 7.07 16.32 -4.08
CA LYS A 278 8.32 17.09 -3.96
C LYS A 278 9.05 16.89 -2.64
N LEU A 279 8.34 16.47 -1.60
CA LEU A 279 8.84 16.57 -0.23
C LEU A 279 9.73 15.42 0.18
N VAL A 280 9.40 14.19 -0.21
CA VAL A 280 10.31 13.06 -0.04
C VAL A 280 11.56 13.26 -0.89
N GLY A 281 11.43 13.78 -2.11
CA GLY A 281 12.57 14.05 -2.98
C GLY A 281 13.57 15.07 -2.43
N GLN A 282 13.12 15.95 -1.55
CA GLN A 282 13.99 16.91 -0.85
C GLN A 282 14.23 16.55 0.63
N MET A 283 13.82 15.35 1.05
CA MET A 283 13.93 14.85 2.43
C MET A 283 13.33 15.82 3.46
N GLN A 284 12.22 16.48 3.12
CA GLN A 284 11.47 17.33 4.04
C GLN A 284 11.15 16.68 5.40
N PRO A 285 10.78 15.38 5.52
CA PRO A 285 10.42 14.82 6.82
C PRO A 285 11.60 14.82 7.81
N TYR A 286 12.84 14.77 7.32
CA TYR A 286 14.02 14.97 8.17
C TYR A 286 14.07 16.37 8.78
N TYR A 287 13.87 17.40 7.95
CA TYR A 287 13.84 18.79 8.43
C TYR A 287 12.63 19.08 9.32
N GLY A 288 11.49 18.44 9.05
CA GLY A 288 10.34 18.42 9.94
C GLY A 288 10.70 17.81 11.30
N ALA A 289 11.38 16.67 11.34
CA ALA A 289 11.80 16.07 12.61
C ALA A 289 12.73 16.99 13.41
N LYS A 290 13.66 17.71 12.75
CA LYS A 290 14.57 18.66 13.42
C LYS A 290 13.86 19.84 14.08
N SER A 291 12.64 20.19 13.67
CA SER A 291 11.87 21.29 14.27
C SER A 291 11.00 20.82 15.45
N LEU A 292 10.95 19.51 15.72
CA LEU A 292 10.15 18.92 16.78
C LEU A 292 10.98 18.60 18.04
N ASN A 293 10.25 18.37 19.13
CA ASN A 293 10.78 17.91 20.40
C ASN A 293 9.87 16.79 20.93
N LEU A 294 10.23 16.19 22.06
CA LEU A 294 9.46 15.10 22.66
C LEU A 294 8.00 15.52 22.95
N TRP A 295 7.06 14.64 22.63
CA TRP A 295 5.62 14.86 22.81
C TRP A 295 5.05 14.00 23.94
N PRO A 296 4.01 14.46 24.64
CA PRO A 296 3.35 13.67 25.67
C PRO A 296 2.51 12.55 25.05
N LEU A 297 2.67 11.33 25.56
CA LEU A 297 1.79 10.18 25.27
C LEU A 297 1.80 9.25 26.49
N ALA A 298 0.63 8.84 26.99
CA ALA A 298 0.51 7.90 28.11
C ALA A 298 1.29 8.31 29.38
N GLY A 299 1.36 9.62 29.69
CA GLY A 299 2.17 10.14 30.81
C GLY A 299 3.68 10.09 30.61
N LYS A 300 4.15 9.68 29.43
CA LYS A 300 5.56 9.66 29.01
C LYS A 300 5.83 10.79 28.01
N LYS A 301 7.11 11.10 27.82
CA LYS A 301 7.60 11.94 26.72
C LYS A 301 8.25 11.04 25.68
N ILE A 302 7.67 10.99 24.48
CA ILE A 302 8.13 10.14 23.39
C ILE A 302 8.68 10.98 22.23
N PRO A 303 9.65 10.48 21.46
CA PRO A 303 10.07 11.14 20.22
C PRO A 303 8.94 11.04 19.17
N PRO A 304 8.46 12.15 18.59
CA PRO A 304 7.51 12.09 17.49
C PRO A 304 8.16 11.52 16.23
N LEU A 305 7.37 10.88 15.37
CA LEU A 305 7.79 10.32 14.08
C LEU A 305 7.16 11.11 12.93
N VAL A 306 8.00 11.81 12.16
CA VAL A 306 7.55 12.50 10.94
C VAL A 306 7.58 11.53 9.78
N THR A 307 6.41 11.12 9.30
CA THR A 307 6.28 10.10 8.24
C THR A 307 5.76 10.71 6.95
N GLN A 308 6.45 10.43 5.84
CA GLN A 308 5.97 10.74 4.50
C GLN A 308 6.21 9.57 3.54
N ILE A 309 5.37 9.49 2.51
CA ILE A 309 5.50 8.57 1.39
C ILE A 309 5.20 9.35 0.10
N ALA A 310 5.90 9.02 -0.98
CA ALA A 310 5.69 9.60 -2.30
C ALA A 310 5.98 8.57 -3.39
N ASP A 311 5.39 8.78 -4.57
CA ASP A 311 5.76 8.07 -5.80
C ASP A 311 7.26 8.20 -6.06
N GLY A 312 7.98 7.08 -6.21
CA GLY A 312 9.43 7.07 -6.33
C GLY A 312 9.95 7.47 -7.73
N GLU A 313 9.09 7.39 -8.73
CA GLU A 313 9.33 7.70 -10.14
C GLU A 313 8.73 9.05 -10.60
N ASN A 314 7.87 9.69 -9.78
CA ASN A 314 7.04 10.79 -10.24
C ASN A 314 7.73 12.16 -10.19
N GLY A 315 7.86 12.77 -11.37
CA GLY A 315 8.33 14.14 -11.55
C GLY A 315 9.85 14.32 -11.39
N GLY A 316 10.35 15.44 -11.91
CA GLY A 316 11.79 15.73 -11.96
C GLY A 316 12.48 15.78 -10.59
N VAL A 317 11.75 16.12 -9.52
CA VAL A 317 12.30 16.18 -8.16
C VAL A 317 12.63 14.78 -7.64
N MET A 318 11.70 13.83 -7.74
CA MET A 318 11.99 12.45 -7.36
C MET A 318 13.02 11.82 -8.28
N MET A 319 12.93 12.07 -9.58
CA MET A 319 13.89 11.49 -10.53
C MET A 319 15.32 11.99 -10.30
N ASN A 320 15.52 13.28 -10.02
CA ASN A 320 16.86 13.90 -10.04
C ASN A 320 17.37 14.41 -8.68
N GLU A 321 16.51 14.93 -7.80
CA GLU A 321 16.92 15.53 -6.53
C GLU A 321 16.95 14.51 -5.37
N PHE A 322 16.06 13.51 -5.40
CA PHE A 322 15.99 12.48 -4.35
C PHE A 322 17.33 11.77 -4.10
N PRO A 323 18.03 11.22 -5.12
CA PRO A 323 19.22 10.40 -4.85
C PRO A 323 20.32 11.14 -4.07
N PRO A 324 20.84 12.31 -4.52
CA PRO A 324 21.87 13.00 -3.74
C PRO A 324 21.33 13.45 -2.38
N LYS A 325 20.07 13.88 -2.30
CA LYS A 325 19.50 14.38 -1.04
C LYS A 325 19.32 13.28 0.01
N PHE A 326 18.87 12.10 -0.41
CA PHE A 326 18.78 10.91 0.44
C PHE A 326 20.15 10.55 1.01
N MET A 327 21.19 10.51 0.17
CA MET A 327 22.55 10.19 0.60
C MET A 327 23.07 11.18 1.64
N ASP A 328 22.91 12.48 1.40
CA ASP A 328 23.34 13.53 2.33
C ASP A 328 22.62 13.46 3.68
N VAL A 329 21.29 13.31 3.65
CA VAL A 329 20.49 13.23 4.87
C VAL A 329 20.82 11.97 5.66
N MET A 330 20.97 10.81 5.02
CA MET A 330 21.31 9.58 5.73
C MET A 330 22.70 9.65 6.39
N ARG A 331 23.66 10.35 5.77
CA ARG A 331 24.96 10.64 6.38
C ARG A 331 24.84 11.58 7.58
N GLU A 332 24.04 12.63 7.47
CA GLU A 332 23.84 13.64 8.53
C GLU A 332 23.07 13.07 9.73
N CYS A 333 21.99 12.32 9.49
CA CYS A 333 21.08 11.90 10.55
C CYS A 333 21.56 10.68 11.34
N SER A 334 22.46 9.86 10.76
CA SER A 334 22.98 8.65 11.39
C SER A 334 23.68 8.96 12.73
N GLY A 335 23.18 8.38 13.83
CA GLY A 335 23.70 8.63 15.18
C GLY A 335 23.34 10.00 15.77
N SER A 336 22.51 10.79 15.09
CA SER A 336 22.02 12.07 15.60
C SER A 336 20.84 11.89 16.57
N ARG A 337 20.35 13.00 17.13
CA ARG A 337 19.10 13.02 17.92
C ARG A 337 17.83 12.97 17.07
N HIS A 338 17.97 12.98 15.74
CA HIS A 338 16.87 13.01 14.76
C HIS A 338 17.08 11.93 13.67
N PRO A 339 17.28 10.64 14.05
CA PRO A 339 17.61 9.62 13.08
C PRO A 339 16.42 9.27 12.18
N ALA A 340 16.72 8.64 11.04
CA ALA A 340 15.72 7.92 10.29
C ALA A 340 15.30 6.66 11.08
N MET A 341 14.02 6.35 11.12
CA MET A 341 13.47 5.12 11.70
C MET A 341 12.36 4.59 10.80
N ASN A 342 12.38 3.28 10.57
CA ASN A 342 11.25 2.60 9.95
C ASN A 342 10.09 2.51 10.97
N VAL A 343 8.86 2.46 10.51
CA VAL A 343 7.68 2.58 11.38
C VAL A 343 7.57 1.39 12.32
N SER A 344 7.81 0.16 11.85
CA SER A 344 7.75 -1.00 12.75
C SER A 344 8.84 -0.95 13.82
N GLU A 345 10.06 -0.55 13.45
CA GLU A 345 11.16 -0.32 14.40
C GLU A 345 10.75 0.71 15.46
N TYR A 346 10.13 1.83 15.03
CA TYR A 346 9.62 2.86 15.93
C TYR A 346 8.54 2.34 16.89
N LEU A 347 7.54 1.62 16.36
CA LEU A 347 6.45 1.06 17.17
C LEU A 347 6.95 0.01 18.18
N GLU A 348 7.92 -0.81 17.79
CA GLU A 348 8.54 -1.80 18.67
C GLU A 348 9.27 -1.13 19.85
N HIS A 349 10.03 -0.07 19.60
CA HIS A 349 10.65 0.75 20.66
C HIS A 349 9.60 1.45 21.53
N LEU A 350 8.56 2.02 20.92
CA LEU A 350 7.48 2.69 21.63
C LEU A 350 6.78 1.74 22.62
N PHE A 351 6.43 0.54 22.17
CA PHE A 351 5.78 -0.46 23.03
C PHE A 351 6.74 -1.06 24.06
N ALA A 352 8.02 -1.27 23.71
CA ALA A 352 9.05 -1.66 24.67
C ALA A 352 9.24 -0.61 25.79
N SER A 353 8.93 0.66 25.53
CA SER A 353 8.94 1.73 26.54
C SER A 353 7.76 1.67 27.53
N GLY A 354 6.81 0.75 27.30
CA GLY A 354 5.62 0.54 28.14
C GLY A 354 4.39 1.35 27.74
N VAL A 355 4.38 1.97 26.55
CA VAL A 355 3.14 2.46 25.93
C VAL A 355 2.35 1.26 25.42
N GLN A 356 1.03 1.29 25.55
CA GLN A 356 0.14 0.26 25.04
C GLN A 356 -0.68 0.78 23.85
N GLU A 357 -1.18 -0.12 23.01
CA GLU A 357 -2.07 0.26 21.90
C GLU A 357 -3.32 1.01 22.39
N THR A 358 -3.81 0.69 23.59
CA THR A 358 -4.94 1.37 24.23
C THR A 358 -4.67 2.82 24.59
N ASP A 359 -3.40 3.18 24.82
CA ASP A 359 -2.98 4.55 25.14
C ASP A 359 -2.94 5.45 23.92
N LEU A 360 -3.01 4.88 22.71
CA LEU A 360 -3.00 5.64 21.47
C LEU A 360 -4.33 6.39 21.28
N PRO A 361 -4.29 7.67 20.87
CA PRO A 361 -5.49 8.43 20.55
C PRO A 361 -6.27 7.78 19.41
N VAL A 362 -7.60 7.89 19.46
CA VAL A 362 -8.49 7.31 18.45
C VAL A 362 -8.70 8.27 17.29
N VAL A 363 -8.67 7.74 16.08
CA VAL A 363 -9.17 8.38 14.87
C VAL A 363 -10.17 7.46 14.17
N GLN A 364 -11.00 8.03 13.31
CA GLN A 364 -11.92 7.30 12.44
C GLN A 364 -11.86 7.90 11.02
N PRO A 365 -12.33 7.20 9.98
CA PRO A 365 -12.42 7.77 8.65
C PRO A 365 -13.28 9.04 8.63
N VAL A 366 -12.90 9.99 7.78
CA VAL A 366 -13.57 11.29 7.66
C VAL A 366 -15.08 11.16 7.38
N PHE A 367 -15.86 12.10 7.91
CA PHE A 367 -17.33 12.19 7.87
C PHE A 367 -18.10 11.16 8.69
N GLN A 368 -17.46 10.16 9.28
CA GLN A 368 -18.18 9.15 10.06
C GLN A 368 -18.86 9.73 11.31
N ARG A 369 -18.32 10.81 11.91
CA ARG A 369 -18.96 11.48 13.04
C ARG A 369 -20.37 11.94 12.68
N ARG A 370 -20.54 12.56 11.50
CA ARG A 370 -21.84 13.05 11.03
C ARG A 370 -22.85 11.93 10.84
N ILE A 371 -22.38 10.73 10.49
CA ILE A 371 -23.19 9.51 10.37
C ILE A 371 -23.61 9.06 11.77
N TRP A 372 -22.65 8.88 12.68
CA TRP A 372 -22.90 8.36 14.03
C TRP A 372 -23.68 9.31 14.94
N GLU A 373 -23.76 10.61 14.62
CA GLU A 373 -24.68 11.55 15.26
C GLU A 373 -26.15 11.34 14.86
N ARG A 374 -26.41 10.63 13.75
CA ARG A 374 -27.76 10.42 13.17
C ARG A 374 -28.22 8.97 13.14
N MET A 375 -27.35 8.03 13.47
CA MET A 375 -27.67 6.60 13.64
C MET A 375 -26.77 5.97 14.70
N GLN A 376 -27.24 4.87 15.31
CA GLN A 376 -26.46 4.07 16.23
C GLN A 376 -25.77 2.91 15.49
N PRO A 377 -24.53 2.54 15.87
CA PRO A 377 -23.95 1.27 15.45
C PRO A 377 -24.89 0.11 15.81
N GLY A 378 -25.29 -0.70 14.82
CA GLY A 378 -26.27 -1.76 14.99
C GLY A 378 -27.61 -1.53 14.29
N ASP A 379 -27.91 -0.29 13.88
CA ASP A 379 -29.16 0.04 13.16
C ASP A 379 -29.23 -0.57 11.75
N GLY A 380 -28.11 -1.10 11.24
CA GLY A 380 -28.02 -1.85 10.01
C GLY A 380 -27.83 -1.00 8.73
N PRO A 381 -27.60 -1.67 7.60
CA PRO A 381 -27.21 -1.03 6.34
C PRO A 381 -28.30 -0.14 5.75
N GLU A 382 -29.58 -0.45 5.99
CA GLU A 382 -30.69 0.38 5.51
C GLU A 382 -30.72 1.76 6.18
N ALA A 383 -30.45 1.81 7.49
CA ALA A 383 -30.35 3.08 8.22
C ALA A 383 -29.15 3.89 7.73
N LEU A 384 -27.99 3.23 7.54
CA LEU A 384 -26.80 3.85 6.98
C LEU A 384 -27.07 4.47 5.60
N ALA A 385 -27.77 3.76 4.72
CA ALA A 385 -28.12 4.26 3.39
C ALA A 385 -29.02 5.52 3.47
N ARG A 386 -30.03 5.51 4.35
CA ARG A 386 -30.92 6.68 4.57
C ARG A 386 -30.15 7.89 5.11
N VAL A 387 -29.30 7.71 6.11
CA VAL A 387 -28.50 8.78 6.71
C VAL A 387 -27.51 9.37 5.70
N THR A 388 -26.79 8.51 4.98
CA THR A 388 -25.85 8.93 3.93
C THR A 388 -26.56 9.74 2.84
N ALA A 389 -27.74 9.31 2.40
CA ALA A 389 -28.53 10.04 1.42
C ALA A 389 -29.03 11.41 1.93
N SER A 390 -29.39 11.53 3.20
CA SER A 390 -29.75 12.82 3.82
C SER A 390 -28.55 13.76 3.85
N LEU A 391 -27.41 13.27 4.35
CA LEU A 391 -26.18 14.05 4.48
C LEU A 391 -25.68 14.57 3.12
N LYS A 392 -25.78 13.76 2.07
CA LYS A 392 -25.42 14.14 0.69
C LYS A 392 -26.33 15.25 0.12
N LYS A 393 -27.60 15.31 0.55
CA LYS A 393 -28.52 16.40 0.18
C LYS A 393 -28.25 17.69 0.95
N GLU A 394 -27.79 17.58 2.20
CA GLU A 394 -27.49 18.72 3.09
C GLU A 394 -26.19 19.43 2.73
N ASP A 395 -25.16 18.68 2.31
CA ASP A 395 -23.82 19.21 2.04
C ASP A 395 -23.23 18.54 0.79
N ALA A 396 -23.04 19.34 -0.28
CA ALA A 396 -22.48 18.85 -1.53
C ALA A 396 -21.03 18.32 -1.40
N ARG A 397 -20.32 18.63 -0.31
CA ARG A 397 -18.98 18.12 -0.02
C ARG A 397 -18.99 16.73 0.64
N PHE A 398 -20.14 16.26 1.12
CA PHE A 398 -20.24 14.94 1.74
C PHE A 398 -20.28 13.84 0.68
N HIS A 399 -19.38 12.87 0.79
CA HIS A 399 -19.28 11.71 -0.11
C HIS A 399 -18.82 10.46 0.64
N MET A 400 -19.09 9.28 0.08
CA MET A 400 -18.63 7.98 0.60
C MET A 400 -17.63 7.29 -0.33
N ASP A 401 -17.00 8.08 -1.20
CA ASP A 401 -16.06 7.62 -2.23
C ASP A 401 -14.62 7.39 -1.67
N GLY A 402 -14.45 7.44 -0.34
CA GLY A 402 -13.15 7.44 0.35
C GLY A 402 -12.38 8.75 0.20
N GLY A 403 -11.18 8.82 0.78
CA GLY A 403 -10.26 9.95 0.56
C GLY A 403 -8.88 9.45 0.13
N SER A 404 -8.29 10.07 -0.90
CA SER A 404 -6.99 9.74 -1.48
C SER A 404 -6.05 10.95 -1.48
N TRP A 405 -4.77 10.72 -1.83
CA TRP A 405 -3.76 11.79 -1.88
C TRP A 405 -3.96 12.71 -3.08
N THR A 406 -4.73 12.25 -4.05
CA THR A 406 -5.04 12.96 -5.28
C THR A 406 -6.21 13.92 -5.13
N HIS A 407 -6.65 14.27 -3.90
CA HIS A 407 -7.63 15.29 -3.42
C HIS A 407 -8.80 15.76 -4.34
N HIS A 408 -8.57 15.96 -5.63
CA HIS A 408 -9.44 16.43 -6.70
C HIS A 408 -9.96 15.32 -7.63
N ILE A 409 -9.41 14.09 -7.60
CA ILE A 409 -9.87 12.99 -8.47
C ILE A 409 -10.89 12.11 -7.74
N SER A 410 -12.11 11.99 -8.28
CA SER A 410 -13.05 10.94 -7.87
C SER A 410 -12.65 9.63 -8.55
N TRP A 411 -12.56 8.55 -7.77
CA TRP A 411 -12.32 7.20 -8.27
C TRP A 411 -13.61 6.45 -8.64
N VAL A 412 -14.76 7.14 -8.57
CA VAL A 412 -16.10 6.60 -8.75
C VAL A 412 -16.85 7.38 -9.84
N ASN A 413 -17.04 8.69 -9.65
CA ASN A 413 -17.85 9.51 -10.56
C ASN A 413 -17.16 9.69 -11.91
N GLY A 414 -17.86 9.37 -13.01
CA GLY A 414 -17.37 9.54 -14.38
C GLY A 414 -16.56 8.36 -14.94
N TYR A 415 -16.48 7.25 -14.22
CA TYR A 415 -15.79 6.02 -14.66
C TYR A 415 -16.72 4.80 -14.72
N GLU A 416 -18.03 5.01 -14.84
CA GLU A 416 -19.06 3.96 -14.87
C GLU A 416 -18.81 2.96 -16.01
N ASN A 417 -18.26 3.44 -17.13
CA ASN A 417 -17.90 2.65 -18.30
C ASN A 417 -16.78 1.63 -18.06
N VAL A 418 -16.02 1.75 -16.96
CA VAL A 418 -14.98 0.80 -16.55
C VAL A 418 -15.38 0.08 -15.26
N LEU A 419 -15.97 0.80 -14.29
CA LEU A 419 -16.41 0.23 -13.01
C LEU A 419 -17.51 -0.81 -13.20
N GLY A 420 -18.50 -0.57 -14.07
CA GLY A 420 -19.55 -1.54 -14.37
C GLY A 420 -18.99 -2.89 -14.87
N PRO A 421 -18.14 -2.89 -15.93
CA PRO A 421 -17.47 -4.11 -16.37
C PRO A 421 -16.60 -4.80 -15.31
N MET A 422 -15.92 -4.04 -14.44
CA MET A 422 -15.15 -4.60 -13.32
C MET A 422 -16.07 -5.29 -12.29
N GLU A 423 -17.19 -4.67 -11.93
CA GLU A 423 -18.19 -5.23 -11.03
C GLU A 423 -18.84 -6.49 -11.60
N GLU A 424 -19.17 -6.50 -12.89
CA GLU A 424 -19.69 -7.68 -13.58
C GLU A 424 -18.69 -8.84 -13.56
N ALA A 425 -17.41 -8.56 -13.86
CA ALA A 425 -16.35 -9.56 -13.85
C ALA A 425 -16.12 -10.12 -12.43
N SER A 426 -16.12 -9.25 -11.41
CA SER A 426 -16.07 -9.64 -10.00
C SER A 426 -17.24 -10.54 -9.63
N ALA A 427 -18.47 -10.12 -9.92
CA ALA A 427 -19.67 -10.88 -9.60
C ALA A 427 -19.70 -12.25 -10.29
N LEU A 428 -19.23 -12.33 -11.54
CA LEU A 428 -19.09 -13.61 -12.24
C LEU A 428 -18.00 -14.49 -11.61
N PHE A 429 -16.85 -13.90 -11.25
CA PHE A 429 -15.75 -14.63 -10.60
C PHE A 429 -16.22 -15.32 -9.32
N HIS A 430 -16.86 -14.58 -8.39
CA HIS A 430 -17.34 -15.15 -7.13
C HIS A 430 -18.49 -16.13 -7.30
N ARG A 431 -19.26 -16.02 -8.39
CA ARG A 431 -20.31 -17.00 -8.72
C ARG A 431 -19.73 -18.31 -9.23
N LYS A 432 -18.71 -18.25 -10.08
CA LYS A 432 -18.04 -19.42 -10.68
C LYS A 432 -17.02 -20.06 -9.73
N VAL A 433 -16.48 -19.28 -8.80
CA VAL A 433 -15.51 -19.71 -7.79
C VAL A 433 -16.05 -19.42 -6.38
N PRO A 434 -17.09 -20.15 -5.92
CA PRO A 434 -17.70 -19.89 -4.62
C PRO A 434 -16.76 -20.22 -3.44
N ASP A 435 -15.81 -21.14 -3.64
CA ASP A 435 -14.77 -21.46 -2.66
C ASP A 435 -13.39 -21.49 -3.35
N PRO A 436 -12.62 -20.40 -3.28
CA PRO A 436 -11.28 -20.33 -3.84
C PRO A 436 -10.32 -21.37 -3.26
N SER A 437 -10.51 -21.83 -2.02
CA SER A 437 -9.55 -22.70 -1.33
C SER A 437 -9.41 -24.08 -1.97
N VAL A 438 -10.44 -24.54 -2.68
CA VAL A 438 -10.48 -25.86 -3.33
C VAL A 438 -9.73 -25.86 -4.67
N VAL A 439 -9.71 -24.71 -5.37
CA VAL A 439 -9.14 -24.58 -6.72
C VAL A 439 -7.90 -23.68 -6.75
N ALA A 440 -7.41 -23.23 -5.60
CA ALA A 440 -6.36 -22.21 -5.49
C ALA A 440 -5.05 -22.57 -6.22
N ASP A 441 -4.73 -23.86 -6.34
CA ASP A 441 -3.54 -24.35 -7.02
C ASP A 441 -3.74 -24.61 -8.52
N GLU A 442 -4.99 -24.64 -8.99
CA GLU A 442 -5.32 -24.95 -10.37
C GLU A 442 -4.97 -23.80 -11.33
N TYR A 443 -4.48 -24.16 -12.52
CA TYR A 443 -4.11 -23.17 -13.53
C TYR A 443 -5.29 -22.26 -13.92
N ARG A 444 -6.50 -22.81 -14.11
CA ARG A 444 -7.70 -22.03 -14.48
C ARG A 444 -8.03 -20.95 -13.46
N TYR A 445 -7.88 -21.25 -12.16
CA TYR A 445 -8.09 -20.28 -11.09
C TYR A 445 -7.03 -19.20 -11.09
N LYS A 446 -5.75 -19.58 -11.17
CA LYS A 446 -4.64 -18.63 -11.25
C LYS A 446 -4.77 -17.70 -12.47
N ASN A 447 -5.21 -18.23 -13.60
CA ASN A 447 -5.44 -17.48 -14.82
C ASN A 447 -6.60 -16.48 -14.67
N ALA A 448 -7.75 -16.93 -14.13
CA ALA A 448 -8.88 -16.06 -13.86
C ALA A 448 -8.54 -14.96 -12.83
N LEU A 449 -7.85 -15.34 -11.75
CA LEU A 449 -7.42 -14.42 -10.69
C LEU A 449 -6.45 -13.37 -11.24
N PHE A 450 -5.42 -13.77 -11.99
CA PHE A 450 -4.48 -12.84 -12.61
C PHE A 450 -5.20 -11.78 -13.44
N HIS A 451 -6.15 -12.19 -14.30
CA HIS A 451 -6.90 -11.26 -15.14
C HIS A 451 -7.87 -10.39 -14.33
N LEU A 452 -8.56 -10.94 -13.32
CA LEU A 452 -9.41 -10.17 -12.41
C LEU A 452 -8.60 -9.06 -11.73
N LEU A 453 -7.49 -9.41 -11.07
CA LEU A 453 -6.68 -8.45 -10.33
C LEU A 453 -6.01 -7.44 -11.27
N ALA A 454 -5.52 -7.87 -12.43
CA ALA A 454 -4.95 -6.94 -13.42
C ALA A 454 -6.00 -5.94 -13.94
N SER A 455 -7.26 -6.37 -14.07
CA SER A 455 -8.34 -5.51 -14.55
C SER A 455 -8.71 -4.38 -13.58
N GLN A 456 -8.35 -4.48 -12.31
CA GLN A 456 -8.83 -3.60 -11.22
C GLN A 456 -7.86 -2.47 -10.81
N THR A 457 -6.77 -2.28 -11.55
CA THR A 457 -5.81 -1.19 -11.27
C THR A 457 -6.45 0.19 -11.34
N SER A 458 -6.02 1.09 -10.45
CA SER A 458 -6.43 2.50 -10.45
C SER A 458 -6.03 3.23 -11.74
N CYS A 459 -4.95 2.80 -12.40
CA CYS A 459 -4.40 3.47 -13.58
C CYS A 459 -5.36 3.56 -14.76
N TYR A 460 -6.28 2.60 -14.92
CA TYR A 460 -7.30 2.66 -16.00
C TYR A 460 -8.30 3.80 -15.86
N ARG A 461 -8.35 4.42 -14.68
CA ARG A 461 -9.17 5.60 -14.39
C ARG A 461 -8.30 6.85 -14.24
N TYR A 462 -7.12 6.72 -13.64
CA TYR A 462 -6.25 7.87 -13.35
C TYR A 462 -5.85 8.68 -14.59
N TRP A 463 -5.50 8.00 -15.69
CA TRP A 463 -5.00 8.64 -16.91
C TRP A 463 -6.11 9.19 -17.83
N GLY A 464 -7.36 9.19 -17.35
CA GLY A 464 -8.53 9.67 -18.09
C GLY A 464 -9.13 8.67 -19.07
N GLU A 465 -10.17 9.10 -19.78
CA GLU A 465 -10.87 8.29 -20.78
C GLU A 465 -10.02 8.00 -22.02
N GLY A 466 -10.36 6.92 -22.73
CA GLY A 466 -9.73 6.54 -23.98
C GLY A 466 -9.00 5.21 -23.88
N GLU A 467 -7.74 5.15 -24.32
CA GLU A 467 -6.98 3.91 -24.43
C GLU A 467 -6.86 3.16 -23.09
N TRP A 468 -6.59 3.87 -22.00
CA TRP A 468 -6.51 3.29 -20.65
C TRP A 468 -7.82 2.63 -20.21
N THR A 469 -8.97 3.28 -20.46
CA THR A 469 -10.28 2.68 -20.18
C THR A 469 -10.58 1.48 -21.09
N ASN A 470 -10.08 1.49 -22.34
CA ASN A 470 -10.20 0.34 -23.26
C ASN A 470 -9.39 -0.86 -22.76
N PHE A 471 -8.18 -0.64 -22.23
CA PHE A 471 -7.38 -1.68 -21.60
C PHE A 471 -8.13 -2.33 -20.43
N GLY A 472 -8.67 -1.53 -19.51
CA GLY A 472 -9.46 -2.05 -18.39
C GLY A 472 -10.66 -2.89 -18.84
N ARG A 473 -11.45 -2.39 -19.79
CA ARG A 473 -12.60 -3.12 -20.36
C ARG A 473 -12.20 -4.42 -21.04
N GLU A 474 -11.10 -4.40 -21.80
CA GLU A 474 -10.62 -5.59 -22.50
C GLU A 474 -10.16 -6.67 -21.52
N ILE A 475 -9.42 -6.31 -20.47
CA ILE A 475 -9.02 -7.30 -19.47
C ILE A 475 -10.26 -7.84 -18.73
N CYS A 476 -11.24 -7.00 -18.39
CA CYS A 476 -12.52 -7.48 -17.84
C CYS A 476 -13.22 -8.49 -18.76
N ARG A 477 -13.25 -8.23 -20.07
CA ARG A 477 -13.81 -9.16 -21.07
C ARG A 477 -13.04 -10.48 -21.08
N ARG A 478 -11.70 -10.45 -21.02
CA ARG A 478 -10.86 -11.66 -20.94
C ARG A 478 -11.11 -12.44 -19.66
N THR A 479 -11.23 -11.77 -18.51
CA THR A 479 -11.61 -12.39 -17.23
C THR A 479 -12.94 -13.14 -17.36
N LYS A 480 -13.96 -12.48 -17.92
CA LYS A 480 -15.27 -13.11 -18.15
C LYS A 480 -15.19 -14.31 -19.08
N ALA A 481 -14.44 -14.22 -20.17
CA ALA A 481 -14.26 -15.35 -21.10
C ALA A 481 -13.60 -16.56 -20.40
N ILE A 482 -12.52 -16.35 -19.63
CA ILE A 482 -11.87 -17.43 -18.86
C ILE A 482 -12.89 -18.09 -17.91
N LEU A 483 -13.69 -17.31 -17.21
CA LEU A 483 -14.72 -17.80 -16.29
C LEU A 483 -15.89 -18.53 -16.98
N GLU A 484 -16.18 -18.20 -18.24
CA GLU A 484 -17.26 -18.83 -19.02
C GLU A 484 -16.84 -20.15 -19.66
N TYR A 485 -15.59 -20.24 -20.13
CA TYR A 485 -15.12 -21.38 -20.92
C TYR A 485 -14.26 -22.38 -20.12
N ASP A 486 -13.64 -21.96 -19.00
CA ASP A 486 -12.73 -22.83 -18.22
C ASP A 486 -13.34 -23.31 -16.88
N PHE A 487 -14.53 -22.81 -16.50
CA PHE A 487 -15.27 -23.14 -15.27
C PHE A 487 -16.71 -23.55 -15.57
#